data_AF-A0A357R5Q4-F1
#
_entry.id   AF-A0A357R5Q4-F1
#
_cell.length_a   1.000
_cell.length_b   1.000
_cell.length_c   1.000
_cell.angle_alpha   90.00
_cell.angle_beta   90.00
_cell.angle_gamma   90.00
#
_symmetry.space_group_name_H-M   'P 1'
#
loop_
_entity.id
_entity.type
_entity.pdbx_description
1 polymer ?
#
loop_
_entity_poly.entity_id
_entity_poly.type
_entity_poly.pdbx_seq_one_letter_code
_entity_poly.pdbx_strand_id
1 'polypeptide(L)' 'EIMACPGGCIGGGGQPRPSTPDTKQKRMEATYRADKGLPRRKSHENPAVQEIYKEFLKKPLGEKSHHLLHTSYTPRNK' A
#
# COMPACT_ATOMS: atom_id res chain seq x y z
N GLU A 1 -1.58 -11.62 5.05
CA GLU A 1 -1.79 -10.92 3.77
C GLU A 1 -2.03 -11.97 2.69
N ILE A 2 -3.04 -11.79 1.83
CA ILE A 2 -3.36 -12.69 0.72
C ILE A 2 -3.22 -11.90 -0.57
N MET A 3 -2.47 -12.43 -1.53
CA MET A 3 -2.29 -11.82 -2.85
C MET A 3 -2.79 -12.77 -3.93
N ALA A 4 -3.55 -12.25 -4.89
CA ALA A 4 -4.08 -13.05 -6.00
C ALA A 4 -3.00 -13.40 -7.05
N CYS A 5 -1.98 -12.55 -7.21
CA CYS A 5 -0.92 -12.76 -8.21
C CYS A 5 0.32 -13.41 -7.60
N PRO A 6 0.92 -14.44 -8.26
CA PRO A 6 2.20 -14.99 -7.84
C PRO A 6 3.32 -13.95 -7.87
N GLY A 7 3.95 -13.72 -6.72
CA GLY A 7 4.97 -12.67 -6.53
C GLY A 7 4.39 -11.28 -6.28
N GLY A 8 3.10 -11.18 -5.92
CA GLY A 8 2.42 -9.94 -5.56
C GLY A 8 2.19 -9.00 -6.73
N CYS A 9 1.95 -7.71 -6.43
CA CYS A 9 1.63 -6.70 -7.43
C CYS A 9 2.68 -6.59 -8.55
N ILE A 10 3.97 -6.78 -8.22
CA ILE A 10 5.07 -6.77 -9.20
C ILE A 10 4.91 -7.87 -10.27
N GLY A 11 4.24 -8.98 -9.92
CA GLY A 11 3.93 -10.09 -10.80
C GLY A 11 2.55 -10.01 -11.48
N GLY A 12 1.84 -8.90 -11.35
CA GLY A 12 0.49 -8.73 -11.89
C GLY A 12 0.39 -8.90 -13.42
N GLY A 13 -0.78 -9.31 -13.89
CA GLY A 13 -1.03 -9.62 -15.30
C GLY A 13 -0.86 -8.45 -16.28
N GLY A 14 -0.91 -7.21 -15.78
CA GLY A 14 -0.70 -5.98 -16.56
C GLY A 14 0.76 -5.54 -16.71
N GLN A 15 1.72 -6.30 -16.16
CA GLN A 15 3.14 -5.93 -16.19
C GLN A 15 3.78 -6.22 -17.56
N PRO A 16 4.84 -5.49 -17.96
CA PRO A 16 5.52 -5.72 -19.24
C PRO A 16 6.04 -7.15 -19.41
N ARG A 17 5.90 -7.68 -20.64
CA ARG A 17 6.27 -9.06 -21.02
C ARG A 17 7.57 -9.11 -21.84
N PRO A 18 8.42 -10.14 -21.65
CA PRO A 18 8.24 -11.27 -20.73
C PRO A 18 8.48 -10.87 -19.27
N SER A 19 7.67 -11.41 -18.36
CA SER A 19 7.79 -11.19 -16.92
C SER A 19 8.43 -12.43 -16.29
N THR A 20 9.76 -12.44 -16.25
CA THR A 20 10.58 -13.54 -15.72
C THR A 20 10.87 -13.34 -14.22
N PRO A 21 11.25 -14.39 -13.47
CA PRO A 21 11.66 -14.27 -12.07
C PRO A 21 12.74 -13.20 -11.85
N ASP A 22 13.78 -13.17 -12.71
CA ASP A 22 14.85 -12.17 -12.65
C ASP A 22 14.34 -10.74 -12.83
N THR A 23 13.45 -10.50 -13.80
CA THR A 23 12.89 -9.15 -14.02
C THR A 23 12.04 -8.69 -12.84
N LYS A 24 11.28 -9.60 -12.19
CA LYS A 24 10.50 -9.29 -10.99
C LYS A 24 11.41 -8.96 -9.81
N GLN A 25 12.49 -9.70 -9.64
CA GLN A 25 13.49 -9.45 -8.59
C GLN A 25 14.12 -8.07 -8.75
N LYS A 26 14.58 -7.72 -9.96
CA LYS A 26 15.15 -6.39 -10.25
C LYS A 26 14.16 -5.24 -9.99
N ARG A 27 12.88 -5.42 -10.35
CA ARG A 27 11.82 -4.44 -10.05
C ARG A 27 11.64 -4.24 -8.55
N MET A 28 11.65 -5.34 -7.79
CA MET A 28 11.51 -5.32 -6.33
C MET A 28 12.69 -4.60 -5.66
N GLU A 29 13.91 -4.94 -6.07
CA GLU A 29 15.15 -4.32 -5.56
C GLU A 29 15.20 -2.82 -5.84
N ALA A 30 14.81 -2.39 -7.03
CA ALA A 30 14.75 -0.97 -7.38
C ALA A 30 13.79 -0.20 -6.46
N THR A 31 12.58 -0.74 -6.25
CA THR A 31 11.59 -0.14 -5.33
C THR A 31 12.11 -0.04 -3.91
N TYR A 32 12.68 -1.12 -3.36
CA TYR A 32 13.21 -1.09 -1.99
C TYR A 32 14.43 -0.19 -1.84
N ARG A 33 15.28 -0.08 -2.87
CA ARG A 33 16.42 0.83 -2.86
C ARG A 33 15.95 2.29 -2.83
N ALA A 34 14.94 2.64 -3.64
CA ALA A 34 14.36 3.97 -3.65
C ALA A 34 13.76 4.32 -2.28
N ASP A 35 12.95 3.42 -1.72
CA ASP A 35 12.34 3.58 -0.40
C ASP A 35 13.39 3.71 0.72
N LYS A 36 14.48 2.92 0.68
CA LYS A 36 15.58 2.99 1.68
C LYS A 36 16.31 4.32 1.68
N GLY A 37 16.38 5.00 0.54
CA GLY A 37 16.98 6.32 0.42
C GLY A 37 16.11 7.45 0.96
N LEU A 38 14.86 7.21 1.33
CA LEU A 38 13.97 8.27 1.79
C LEU A 38 14.28 8.70 3.23
N PRO A 39 14.31 10.01 3.52
CA PRO A 39 14.60 10.53 4.86
C PRO A 39 13.48 10.23 5.87
N ARG A 40 12.26 9.92 5.41
CA ARG A 40 11.11 9.56 6.23
C ARG A 40 10.45 8.30 5.66
N ARG A 41 10.31 7.28 6.51
CA ARG A 41 9.78 5.96 6.11
C ARG A 41 8.58 5.49 6.92
N LYS A 42 8.33 6.10 8.09
CA LYS A 42 7.18 5.75 8.93
C LYS A 42 6.04 6.71 8.65
N SER A 43 4.85 6.19 8.35
CA SER A 43 3.69 7.02 7.96
C SER A 43 3.30 8.06 9.02
N HIS A 44 3.44 7.74 10.31
CA HIS A 44 3.12 8.67 11.40
C HIS A 44 4.16 9.79 11.60
N GLU A 45 5.34 9.70 10.97
CA GLU A 45 6.36 10.77 10.94
C GLU A 45 6.22 11.66 9.69
N ASN A 46 5.31 11.33 8.76
CA ASN A 46 5.09 12.12 7.54
C ASN A 46 4.26 13.39 7.86
N PRO A 47 4.77 14.61 7.59
CA PRO A 47 4.04 15.85 7.89
C PRO A 47 2.66 15.94 7.23
N ALA A 48 2.51 15.48 5.99
CA ALA A 48 1.21 15.51 5.30
C ALA A 48 0.19 14.58 5.98
N VAL A 49 0.63 13.44 6.51
CA VAL A 49 -0.23 12.54 7.28
C VAL A 49 -0.60 13.17 8.63
N GLN A 50 0.35 13.80 9.31
CA GLN A 50 0.07 14.49 10.56
C GLN A 50 -0.93 15.64 10.37
N GLU A 51 -0.76 16.43 9.30
CA GLU A 51 -1.63 17.57 8.97
C GLU A 51 -3.06 17.12 8.65
N ILE A 52 -3.25 16.14 7.78
CA ILE A 52 -4.60 15.67 7.44
C ILE A 52 -5.31 15.08 8.66
N TYR A 53 -4.60 14.41 9.56
CA TYR A 53 -5.19 13.93 10.81
C TYR A 53 -5.48 15.06 11.79
N LYS A 54 -4.62 16.07 11.93
CA LYS A 54 -4.88 17.21 12.81
C LYS A 54 -6.07 18.04 12.34
N GLU A 55 -6.07 18.42 11.08
CA GLU A 55 -7.02 19.40 10.54
C GLU A 55 -8.34 18.75 10.13
N PHE A 56 -8.31 17.52 9.60
CA PHE A 56 -9.48 16.91 8.97
C PHE A 56 -9.98 15.63 9.62
N LEU A 57 -9.15 14.58 9.74
CA LEU A 57 -9.58 13.23 10.18
C LEU A 57 -9.65 13.04 11.71
N LYS A 58 -9.03 13.96 12.46
CA LYS A 58 -8.95 14.05 13.93
C LYS A 58 -8.15 12.94 14.62
N LYS A 59 -8.55 11.68 14.48
CA LYS A 59 -7.83 10.55 15.08
C LYS A 59 -7.99 9.27 14.25
N PRO A 60 -6.99 8.38 14.23
CA PRO A 60 -7.16 7.02 13.71
C PRO A 60 -8.29 6.31 14.45
N LEU A 61 -9.07 5.51 13.73
CA LEU A 61 -10.23 4.77 14.26
C LEU A 61 -11.33 5.67 14.85
N GLY A 62 -11.29 6.98 14.60
CA GLY A 62 -12.38 7.91 14.91
C GLY A 62 -13.51 7.84 13.88
N GLU A 63 -14.68 8.36 14.24
CA GLU A 63 -15.91 8.32 13.42
C GLU A 63 -15.69 8.75 11.97
N LYS A 64 -15.09 9.94 11.75
CA LYS A 64 -14.77 10.42 10.39
C LYS A 64 -13.77 9.53 9.63
N SER A 65 -12.72 9.06 10.29
CA SER A 65 -11.74 8.16 9.66
C SER A 65 -12.33 6.79 9.34
N HIS A 66 -13.25 6.31 10.17
CA HIS A 66 -13.97 5.07 9.96
C HIS A 66 -14.88 5.18 8.73
N HIS A 67 -15.64 6.27 8.62
CA HIS A 67 -16.52 6.49 7.49
C HIS A 67 -15.77 6.60 6.15
N LEU A 68 -14.59 7.22 6.14
CA LEU A 68 -13.85 7.51 4.90
C LEU A 68 -12.82 6.43 4.50
N LEU A 69 -12.19 5.77 5.47
CA LEU A 69 -11.02 4.92 5.22
C LEU A 69 -11.26 3.44 5.55
N HIS A 70 -12.40 3.11 6.18
CA HIS A 70 -12.76 1.73 6.50
C HIS A 70 -13.86 1.25 5.56
N THR A 71 -14.02 -0.06 5.49
CA THR A 71 -15.04 -0.70 4.67
C THR A 71 -15.53 -1.98 5.34
N SER A 72 -16.57 -2.59 4.80
CA SER A 72 -17.15 -3.85 5.28
C SER A 72 -17.31 -4.84 4.12
N TYR A 73 -17.36 -6.12 4.47
CA TYR A 73 -17.58 -7.20 3.51
C TYR A 73 -18.92 -7.85 3.79
N THR A 74 -19.68 -8.14 2.74
CA THR A 74 -20.95 -8.87 2.84
C THR A 74 -20.71 -10.36 2.61
N PRO A 75 -21.23 -11.25 3.48
CA PRO A 75 -21.20 -12.69 3.23
C PRO A 75 -21.84 -13.00 1.88
N ARG A 76 -21.15 -13.81 1.07
CA ARG A 76 -21.74 -14.39 -0.13
C ARG A 76 -22.26 -15.77 0.22
N ASN A 77 -23.57 -15.94 0.22
CA ASN A 77 -24.18 -17.27 0.25
C ASN A 77 -23.77 -17.98 -1.05
N LYS A 78 -23.29 -19.22 -0.90
CA LYS A 78 -23.00 -20.10 -2.04
C LYS A 78 -24.29 -20.71 -2.57
#